data_AF-A0A1X0P8R8-F1
#
_entry.id   AF-A0A1X0P8R8-F1
#
_cell.length_a   1.000
_cell.length_b   1.000
_cell.length_c   1.000
_cell.angle_alpha   90.00
_cell.angle_beta   90.00
_cell.angle_gamma   90.00
#
_symmetry.space_group_name_H-M   'P 1'
#
loop_
_entity.id
_entity.type
_entity.pdbx_description
1 polymer ?
#
loop_
_entity_poly.entity_id
_entity_poly.type
_entity_poly.pdbx_seq_one_letter_code
_entity_poly.pdbx_strand_id
1 'polypeptide(L)'
;MPPLTCAVRGGVMQVNKRGHPQAILQHSVITFGSPHGRANSIPFNALIEGSRTGEERVVNMDDNKRQRNRDAEAITPATGTTTNSSATTSSADSADRKKLLQVNAELERTLEKLRQKTREEMKVRRKLSVARLKLEEEVDRRVLLGDGLLDLIRMERTFVQEQNSHFMKLLQKVILERDNAFQTIKQQKIQKESQDAMQIEINNLREENKALRQQFETLSASKTTLEESEKKLREENKRNESQFLNKIRTLESELMHTQAELQKVKKDLSDAQKTTEASEALIQQVRLFVQMVCQPNFYVVKDRSLQPVDKNRPDPTGFVLVPLTVLLQGYTLLSPSDRQNLIECYQAQL
;
A
#
# COMPACT_ATOMS: atom_id res chain seq x y z
N MET A 1 15.11 -46.27 25.24
CA MET A 1 16.43 -45.75 25.65
C MET A 1 16.82 -44.60 24.72
N PRO A 2 17.69 -43.68 25.15
CA PRO A 2 17.91 -42.39 24.48
C PRO A 2 19.17 -42.44 23.56
N PRO A 3 19.90 -41.35 23.24
CA PRO A 3 20.19 -40.96 21.84
C PRO A 3 21.70 -40.96 21.53
N LEU A 4 22.13 -40.48 20.34
CA LEU A 4 23.47 -39.89 20.03
C LEU A 4 23.35 -39.27 18.61
N THR A 5 23.20 -37.95 18.40
CA THR A 5 24.21 -36.85 18.34
C THR A 5 25.31 -36.97 17.27
N CYS A 6 25.34 -36.00 16.34
CA CYS A 6 26.52 -35.20 15.87
C CYS A 6 26.03 -34.30 14.71
N ALA A 7 25.97 -32.96 14.74
CA ALA A 7 26.88 -31.89 15.18
C ALA A 7 27.96 -31.49 14.14
N VAL A 8 27.63 -30.56 13.22
CA VAL A 8 28.55 -29.71 12.41
C VAL A 8 27.81 -28.39 12.03
N ARG A 9 28.42 -27.23 11.74
CA ARG A 9 29.35 -26.35 12.52
C ARG A 9 29.49 -24.97 11.83
N GLY A 10 29.06 -23.87 12.47
CA GLY A 10 29.31 -22.49 12.03
C GLY A 10 28.09 -21.75 11.44
N GLY A 11 28.00 -20.42 11.50
CA GLY A 11 28.96 -19.44 11.99
C GLY A 11 28.33 -18.29 12.78
N VAL A 12 29.07 -17.79 13.78
CA VAL A 12 28.73 -16.57 14.54
C VAL A 12 29.36 -15.38 13.82
N MET A 13 28.56 -14.37 13.46
CA MET A 13 29.09 -13.03 13.19
C MET A 13 28.75 -12.10 14.35
N GLN A 14 29.73 -11.91 15.24
CA GLN A 14 29.81 -10.68 16.01
C GLN A 14 30.18 -9.55 15.06
N VAL A 15 29.49 -8.41 15.15
CA VAL A 15 30.01 -7.13 14.64
C VAL A 15 30.17 -6.21 15.83
N ASN A 16 31.42 -5.92 16.17
CA ASN A 16 31.76 -5.08 17.32
C ASN A 16 32.97 -4.18 16.98
N LYS A 17 32.70 -2.99 16.45
CA LYS A 17 33.61 -1.83 16.35
C LYS A 17 32.73 -0.58 16.51
N ARG A 18 32.70 0.10 17.66
CA ARG A 18 33.68 1.11 18.12
C ARG A 18 34.12 2.05 17.00
N GLY A 19 33.62 3.30 17.04
CA GLY A 19 33.87 4.32 16.02
C GLY A 19 33.50 5.74 16.46
N HIS A 20 34.05 6.17 17.59
CA HIS A 20 34.02 7.52 18.19
C HIS A 20 32.67 8.18 18.59
N PRO A 21 32.66 8.92 19.72
CA PRO A 21 31.57 9.83 20.04
C PRO A 21 31.71 11.09 19.18
N GLN A 22 30.65 11.50 18.48
CA GLN A 22 30.55 12.91 18.13
C GLN A 22 30.32 13.69 19.41
N ALA A 23 31.28 14.57 19.72
CA ALA A 23 31.22 15.42 20.89
C ALA A 23 29.90 16.19 20.89
N ILE A 24 29.20 16.17 22.03
CA ILE A 24 28.27 17.24 22.36
C ILE A 24 29.14 18.48 22.51
N LEU A 25 29.28 19.23 21.42
CA LEU A 25 29.91 20.53 21.44
C LEU A 25 29.10 21.40 22.39
N GLN A 26 29.71 21.67 23.55
CA GLN A 26 29.27 22.72 24.44
C GLN A 26 29.34 24.04 23.65
N HIS A 27 28.21 24.46 23.10
CA HIS A 27 28.03 25.83 22.66
C HIS A 27 27.47 26.60 23.84
N SER A 28 28.43 27.11 24.62
CA SER A 28 28.32 28.20 25.57
C SER A 28 27.06 29.05 25.38
N VAL A 29 26.11 28.91 26.31
CA VAL A 29 25.06 29.92 26.52
C VAL A 29 25.73 31.14 27.15
N ILE A 30 26.29 32.00 26.32
CA ILE A 30 26.66 33.37 26.67
C ILE A 30 25.58 34.28 26.12
N THR A 31 24.51 34.45 26.87
CA THR A 31 23.62 35.59 26.72
C THR A 31 23.98 36.61 27.79
N PHE A 32 24.80 37.59 27.42
CA PHE A 32 24.92 38.82 28.21
C PHE A 32 23.54 39.46 28.33
N GLY A 33 23.16 39.83 29.55
CA GLY A 33 21.91 40.53 29.78
C GLY A 33 22.02 42.03 29.51
N SER A 34 20.94 42.58 28.93
CA SER A 34 20.53 44.01 29.05
C SER A 34 21.41 45.09 28.38
N PRO A 35 20.93 46.34 28.27
CA PRO A 35 19.53 46.80 28.22
C PRO A 35 19.30 47.85 27.10
N HIS A 36 18.55 47.55 26.05
CA HIS A 36 18.03 48.57 25.12
C HIS A 36 16.55 48.22 24.83
N GLY A 37 15.55 48.95 25.30
CA GLY A 37 15.51 50.39 25.55
C GLY A 37 14.90 51.06 24.32
N ARG A 38 13.57 51.10 24.24
CA ARG A 38 12.88 51.82 23.16
C ARG A 38 13.21 53.31 23.30
N ALA A 39 14.01 53.81 22.38
CA ALA A 39 14.45 55.19 22.35
C ALA A 39 13.27 56.12 21.99
N ASN A 40 12.61 56.64 23.02
CA ASN A 40 12.07 58.01 22.96
C ASN A 40 13.25 58.98 23.01
N SER A 41 14.02 59.08 21.92
CA SER A 41 15.11 60.04 21.77
C SER A 41 14.63 61.23 20.94
N ILE A 42 13.91 62.15 21.61
CA ILE A 42 13.80 63.53 21.15
C ILE A 42 15.22 64.13 21.22
N PRO A 43 15.71 64.85 20.19
CA PRO A 43 17.12 65.19 20.08
C PRO A 43 17.56 66.24 21.12
N PHE A 44 18.83 66.09 21.52
CA PHE A 44 19.72 67.10 22.10
C PHE A 44 19.15 68.53 22.22
N ASN A 45 18.68 68.89 23.41
CA ASN A 45 18.80 70.27 23.86
C ASN A 45 20.27 70.52 24.23
N ALA A 46 21.02 71.15 23.32
CA ALA A 46 22.32 71.70 23.65
C ALA A 46 22.12 72.85 24.67
N LEU A 47 22.36 72.58 25.94
CA LEU A 47 22.35 73.60 26.98
C LEU A 47 23.61 74.46 26.81
N ILE A 48 23.51 75.52 26.01
CA ILE A 48 24.59 76.50 25.85
C ILE A 48 24.62 77.35 27.13
N GLU A 49 25.55 77.02 28.02
CA GLU A 49 25.94 77.92 29.11
C GLU A 49 26.76 79.08 28.52
N GLY A 50 26.05 80.13 28.10
CA GLY A 50 26.63 81.40 27.65
C GLY A 50 26.32 82.51 28.65
N SER A 51 27.26 82.80 29.56
CA SER A 51 27.14 83.88 30.54
C SER A 51 27.77 85.18 30.03
N ARG A 52 27.21 86.33 30.48
CA ARG A 52 27.67 87.72 30.22
C ARG A 52 27.49 88.18 28.77
N THR A 53 27.12 89.41 28.43
CA THR A 53 26.80 90.65 29.20
C THR A 53 26.19 91.66 28.22
N GLY A 54 25.49 92.68 28.71
CA GLY A 54 25.34 93.95 27.98
C GLY A 54 23.89 94.37 27.75
N GLU A 55 23.50 95.43 28.44
CA GLU A 55 22.26 96.17 28.16
C GLU A 55 22.38 96.91 26.82
N GLU A 56 21.30 97.03 26.05
CA GLU A 56 21.04 98.29 25.36
C GLU A 56 19.53 98.55 25.21
N ARG A 57 19.14 99.83 25.23
CA ARG A 57 17.74 100.27 25.26
C ARG A 57 17.11 100.19 23.88
N VAL A 58 15.97 99.49 23.77
CA VAL A 58 15.04 99.71 22.65
C VAL A 58 14.16 100.91 22.98
N VAL A 59 14.52 102.07 22.43
CA VAL A 59 13.61 103.23 22.34
C VAL A 59 12.65 102.96 21.19
N ASN A 60 11.39 102.67 21.50
CA ASN A 60 10.33 102.71 20.50
C ASN A 60 10.02 104.18 20.16
N MET A 61 10.39 104.57 18.95
CA MET A 61 9.90 105.77 18.28
C MET A 61 9.59 105.41 16.83
N ASP A 62 8.59 106.12 16.29
CA ASP A 62 8.19 106.15 14.88
C ASP A 62 7.44 104.88 14.37
N ASP A 63 6.29 104.96 13.67
CA ASP A 63 5.56 106.17 13.30
C ASP A 63 4.10 105.94 12.81
N ASN A 64 3.35 107.04 12.76
CA ASN A 64 2.28 107.35 11.81
C ASN A 64 1.03 106.44 11.68
N LYS A 65 -0.15 107.04 11.96
CA LYS A 65 -1.11 107.39 10.88
C LYS A 65 -2.25 108.35 11.27
N ARG A 66 -2.50 109.29 10.34
CA ARG A 66 -3.66 110.21 10.16
C ARG A 66 -3.62 111.49 11.01
N GLN A 67 -3.48 112.69 10.44
CA GLN A 67 -4.41 113.44 9.54
C GLN A 67 -5.77 113.74 10.22
N ARG A 68 -6.32 114.96 10.19
CA ARG A 68 -6.13 116.07 9.22
C ARG A 68 -6.73 117.39 9.78
N ASN A 69 -6.14 118.53 9.40
CA ASN A 69 -6.80 119.85 9.21
C ASN A 69 -7.38 120.60 10.46
N ARG A 70 -7.45 121.94 10.53
CA ARG A 70 -7.36 123.01 9.48
C ARG A 70 -7.06 124.40 10.12
N ASP A 71 -6.46 125.30 9.32
CA ASP A 71 -6.62 126.79 9.27
C ASP A 71 -6.40 127.67 10.54
N ALA A 72 -6.10 128.98 10.48
CA ALA A 72 -5.42 129.86 9.50
C ALA A 72 -5.20 131.26 10.16
N GLU A 73 -4.60 132.21 9.43
CA GLU A 73 -4.38 133.65 9.77
C GLU A 73 -3.31 133.90 10.87
N ALA A 74 -2.13 134.48 10.59
CA ALA A 74 -1.76 135.77 9.99
C ALA A 74 -1.76 136.95 10.97
N ILE A 75 -0.59 137.61 11.13
CA ILE A 75 -0.38 139.08 11.16
C ILE A 75 1.13 139.39 11.37
N THR A 76 1.68 140.03 10.34
CA THR A 76 2.92 140.81 10.11
C THR A 76 4.06 140.98 11.15
N PRO A 77 5.32 141.16 10.67
CA PRO A 77 6.48 141.67 11.41
C PRO A 77 6.62 143.21 11.32
N ALA A 78 7.46 143.82 12.16
CA ALA A 78 8.15 145.11 11.87
C ALA A 78 9.35 145.41 12.81
N THR A 79 10.45 145.92 12.23
CA THR A 79 11.49 146.86 12.77
C THR A 79 11.71 146.99 14.28
N GLY A 80 12.93 146.93 14.83
CA GLY A 80 14.08 147.82 14.56
C GLY A 80 14.57 148.37 15.92
N THR A 81 15.75 148.98 16.12
CA THR A 81 16.81 149.42 15.20
C THR A 81 18.10 149.67 16.02
N THR A 82 19.27 149.39 15.44
CA THR A 82 20.48 150.26 15.34
C THR A 82 20.56 151.53 16.23
N THR A 83 21.69 152.02 16.77
CA THR A 83 23.13 151.82 16.48
C THR A 83 24.00 152.67 17.44
N ASN A 84 25.34 152.43 17.43
CA ASN A 84 26.44 153.38 17.76
C ASN A 84 26.60 153.83 19.24
N SER A 85 27.69 153.59 19.98
CA SER A 85 29.15 153.75 19.77
C SER A 85 29.70 154.77 20.77
N SER A 86 30.92 154.52 21.26
CA SER A 86 31.81 155.41 22.05
C SER A 86 31.44 155.68 23.53
N ALA A 87 32.39 155.95 24.43
CA ALA A 87 33.80 155.54 24.57
C ALA A 87 34.34 156.05 25.94
N THR A 88 35.49 155.53 26.38
CA THR A 88 36.22 155.89 27.63
C THR A 88 35.54 155.36 28.92
N THR A 89 36.25 154.77 29.89
CA THR A 89 37.70 154.85 30.23
C THR A 89 38.36 153.49 30.58
N SER A 90 39.70 153.48 30.50
CA SER A 90 40.65 152.65 31.29
C SER A 90 40.67 151.11 31.17
N SER A 91 41.53 150.64 30.25
CA SER A 91 42.64 149.70 30.53
C SER A 91 42.37 148.22 30.94
N ALA A 92 41.47 147.51 30.23
CA ALA A 92 41.43 146.03 30.27
C ALA A 92 41.25 145.32 28.90
N ASP A 93 40.63 145.98 27.91
CA ASP A 93 39.99 145.35 26.73
C ASP A 93 40.90 144.65 25.70
N SER A 94 42.22 144.74 25.82
CA SER A 94 43.18 144.08 24.91
C SER A 94 43.08 142.55 24.95
N ALA A 95 42.78 142.00 26.13
CA ALA A 95 42.62 140.56 26.31
C ALA A 95 41.28 140.06 25.75
N ASP A 96 40.18 140.77 26.04
CA ASP A 96 38.84 140.25 25.79
C ASP A 96 38.43 140.32 24.33
N ARG A 97 38.90 141.32 23.56
CA ARG A 97 38.69 141.35 22.11
C ARG A 97 39.42 140.22 21.37
N LYS A 98 40.58 139.79 21.87
CA LYS A 98 41.29 138.61 21.34
C LYS A 98 40.60 137.30 21.72
N LYS A 99 40.12 137.16 22.96
CA LYS A 99 39.29 136.03 23.39
C LYS A 99 38.03 135.90 22.54
N LEU A 100 37.34 137.00 22.25
CA LEU A 100 36.08 136.97 21.48
C LEU A 100 36.30 136.53 20.03
N LEU A 101 37.37 136.99 19.37
CA LEU A 101 37.76 136.49 18.04
C LEU A 101 38.20 135.02 18.07
N GLN A 102 38.92 134.60 19.12
CA GLN A 102 39.30 133.21 19.32
C GLN A 102 38.08 132.31 19.52
N VAL A 103 37.14 132.69 20.37
CA VAL A 103 35.87 131.98 20.60
C VAL A 103 35.05 131.90 19.32
N ASN A 104 35.01 132.94 18.49
CA ASN A 104 34.28 132.90 17.22
C ASN A 104 34.96 131.97 16.20
N ALA A 105 36.30 131.96 16.12
CA ALA A 105 37.03 130.99 15.31
C ALA A 105 36.90 129.55 15.83
N GLU A 106 36.78 129.35 17.14
CA GLU A 106 36.47 128.06 17.77
C GLU A 106 35.01 127.64 17.51
N LEU A 107 34.07 128.59 17.44
CA LEU A 107 32.68 128.36 17.03
C LEU A 107 32.59 127.94 15.56
N GLU A 108 33.26 128.63 14.64
CA GLU A 108 33.29 128.23 13.23
C GLU A 108 33.96 126.85 13.04
N ARG A 109 35.08 126.59 13.75
CA ARG A 109 35.73 125.26 13.75
C ARG A 109 34.84 124.16 14.33
N THR A 110 34.04 124.44 15.35
CA THR A 110 33.10 123.45 15.92
C THR A 110 31.89 123.24 15.03
N LEU A 111 31.37 124.28 14.38
CA LEU A 111 30.31 124.17 13.37
C LEU A 111 30.76 123.39 12.12
N GLU A 112 31.97 123.60 11.60
CA GLU A 112 32.45 122.80 10.46
C GLU A 112 32.80 121.36 10.88
N LYS A 113 33.33 121.13 12.10
CA LYS A 113 33.42 119.77 12.67
C LYS A 113 32.06 119.10 12.82
N LEU A 114 31.01 119.85 13.20
CA LEU A 114 29.65 119.34 13.28
C LEU A 114 29.15 118.93 11.89
N ARG A 115 29.28 119.81 10.88
CA ARG A 115 28.91 119.53 9.48
C ARG A 115 29.68 118.34 8.92
N GLN A 116 30.98 118.23 9.21
CA GLN A 116 31.79 117.08 8.81
C GLN A 116 31.30 115.80 9.48
N LYS A 117 31.02 115.82 10.79
CA LYS A 117 30.39 114.70 11.50
C LYS A 117 29.04 114.32 10.88
N THR A 118 28.16 115.26 10.54
CA THR A 118 26.87 114.95 9.88
C THR A 118 27.08 114.32 8.50
N ARG A 119 28.07 114.76 7.72
CA ARG A 119 28.45 114.13 6.43
C ARG A 119 28.99 112.71 6.64
N GLU A 120 29.83 112.50 7.65
CA GLU A 120 30.41 111.19 7.99
C GLU A 120 29.36 110.23 8.54
N GLU A 121 28.49 110.70 9.43
CA GLU A 121 27.33 109.96 9.94
C GLU A 121 26.40 109.55 8.80
N MET A 122 26.09 110.45 7.86
CA MET A 122 25.30 110.09 6.68
C MET A 122 26.00 109.03 5.81
N LYS A 123 27.33 109.08 5.67
CA LYS A 123 28.11 108.01 5.01
C LYS A 123 28.03 106.69 5.78
N VAL A 124 28.11 106.71 7.11
CA VAL A 124 28.00 105.52 7.97
C VAL A 124 26.58 104.93 7.90
N ARG A 125 25.53 105.75 8.03
CA ARG A 125 24.13 105.33 7.86
C ARG A 125 23.88 104.69 6.48
N ARG A 126 24.45 105.26 5.40
CA ARG A 126 24.40 104.67 4.04
C ARG A 126 25.16 103.35 3.93
N LYS A 127 26.34 103.23 4.55
CA LYS A 127 27.09 101.96 4.61
C LYS A 127 26.33 100.89 5.40
N LEU A 128 25.71 101.28 6.51
CA LEU A 128 24.91 100.39 7.37
C LEU A 128 23.68 99.88 6.64
N SER A 129 22.93 100.73 5.94
CA SER A 129 21.77 100.29 5.16
C SER A 129 22.16 99.39 3.98
N VAL A 130 23.25 99.67 3.27
CA VAL A 130 23.76 98.77 2.22
C VAL A 130 24.24 97.43 2.80
N ALA A 131 24.92 97.43 3.94
CA ALA A 131 25.34 96.19 4.61
C ALA A 131 24.14 95.36 5.09
N ARG A 132 23.10 96.02 5.62
CA ARG A 132 21.86 95.39 6.04
C ARG A 132 21.14 94.73 4.86
N LEU A 133 20.94 95.44 3.74
CA LEU A 133 20.31 94.88 2.55
C LEU A 133 21.07 93.68 1.99
N LYS A 134 22.42 93.72 1.98
CA LYS A 134 23.25 92.57 1.57
C LYS A 134 23.16 91.38 2.51
N LEU A 135 22.99 91.64 3.81
CA LEU A 135 22.79 90.57 4.80
C LEU A 135 21.39 89.95 4.64
N GLU A 136 20.35 90.77 4.44
CA GLU A 136 18.99 90.32 4.16
C GLU A 136 18.96 89.48 2.86
N GLU A 137 19.57 89.94 1.76
CA GLU A 137 19.69 89.19 0.49
C GLU A 137 20.44 87.85 0.64
N GLU A 138 21.58 87.82 1.35
CA GLU A 138 22.32 86.57 1.57
C GLU A 138 21.57 85.63 2.52
N VAL A 139 20.82 86.14 3.51
CA VAL A 139 19.93 85.33 4.36
C VAL A 139 18.82 84.70 3.51
N ASP A 140 18.10 85.49 2.72
CA ASP A 140 17.04 84.99 1.82
C ASP A 140 17.57 83.93 0.85
N ARG A 141 18.75 84.17 0.26
CA ARG A 141 19.42 83.21 -0.62
C ARG A 141 19.82 81.91 0.09
N ARG A 142 20.21 81.98 1.37
CA ARG A 142 20.55 80.81 2.20
C ARG A 142 19.32 80.03 2.64
N VAL A 143 18.23 80.72 2.97
CA VAL A 143 16.92 80.11 3.27
C VAL A 143 16.42 79.35 2.05
N LEU A 144 16.36 79.99 0.88
CA LEU A 144 15.93 79.36 -0.37
C LEU A 144 16.76 78.11 -0.74
N LEU A 145 18.08 78.17 -0.52
CA LEU A 145 18.97 77.01 -0.72
C LEU A 145 18.71 75.90 0.29
N GLY A 146 18.47 76.26 1.56
CA GLY A 146 18.11 75.31 2.62
C GLY A 146 16.80 74.59 2.33
N ASP A 147 15.76 75.34 1.97
CA ASP A 147 14.44 74.81 1.62
C ASP A 147 14.52 73.88 0.40
N GLY A 148 15.26 74.28 -0.64
CA GLY A 148 15.50 73.44 -1.83
C GLY A 148 16.22 72.12 -1.52
N LEU A 149 17.18 72.14 -0.57
CA LEU A 149 17.84 70.91 -0.11
C LEU A 149 16.91 70.02 0.73
N LEU A 150 16.07 70.61 1.59
CA LEU A 150 15.08 69.88 2.38
C LEU A 150 14.00 69.24 1.49
N ASP A 151 13.55 69.95 0.45
CA ASP A 151 12.62 69.43 -0.55
C ASP A 151 13.23 68.27 -1.36
N LEU A 152 14.50 68.37 -1.75
CA LEU A 152 15.23 67.29 -2.43
C LEU A 152 15.34 66.04 -1.54
N ILE A 153 15.75 66.21 -0.27
CA ILE A 153 15.82 65.12 0.71
C ILE A 153 14.44 64.49 0.94
N ARG A 154 13.37 65.30 0.97
CA ARG A 154 11.99 64.81 1.08
C ARG A 154 11.60 63.95 -0.12
N MET A 155 11.88 64.40 -1.35
CA MET A 155 11.59 63.65 -2.58
C MET A 155 12.38 62.35 -2.68
N GLU A 156 13.68 62.36 -2.36
CA GLU A 156 14.51 61.16 -2.34
C GLU A 156 13.99 60.16 -1.30
N ARG A 157 13.63 60.63 -0.10
CA ARG A 157 13.05 59.79 0.95
C ARG A 157 11.73 59.13 0.51
N THR A 158 10.82 59.89 -0.12
CA THR A 158 9.55 59.32 -0.61
C THR A 158 9.80 58.29 -1.72
N PHE A 159 10.70 58.60 -2.66
CA PHE A 159 11.06 57.68 -3.74
C PHE A 159 11.66 56.36 -3.22
N VAL A 160 12.59 56.42 -2.27
CA VAL A 160 13.18 55.23 -1.64
C VAL A 160 12.14 54.45 -0.83
N GLN A 161 11.22 55.13 -0.13
CA GLN A 161 10.12 54.47 0.59
C GLN A 161 9.16 53.75 -0.38
N GLU A 162 8.79 54.37 -1.49
CA GLU A 162 7.96 53.78 -2.53
C GLU A 162 8.65 52.56 -3.15
N GLN A 163 9.92 52.70 -3.60
CA GLN A 163 10.70 51.58 -4.14
C GLN A 163 10.80 50.42 -3.15
N ASN A 164 11.13 50.68 -1.88
CA ASN A 164 11.17 49.63 -0.85
C ASN A 164 9.80 48.96 -0.69
N SER A 165 8.69 49.71 -0.75
CA SER A 165 7.35 49.12 -0.73
C SER A 165 7.07 48.22 -1.95
N HIS A 166 7.57 48.59 -3.13
CA HIS A 166 7.46 47.79 -4.36
C HIS A 166 8.32 46.54 -4.30
N PHE A 167 9.57 46.63 -3.83
CA PHE A 167 10.44 45.47 -3.63
C PHE A 167 9.87 44.49 -2.60
N MET A 168 9.33 44.98 -1.48
CA MET A 168 8.68 44.11 -0.48
C MET A 168 7.43 43.40 -1.04
N LYS A 169 6.59 44.10 -1.83
CA LYS A 169 5.45 43.49 -2.53
C LYS A 169 5.90 42.45 -3.56
N LEU A 170 6.98 42.71 -4.29
CA LEU A 170 7.53 41.76 -5.27
C LEU A 170 8.12 40.52 -4.58
N LEU A 171 8.89 40.71 -3.51
CA LEU A 171 9.44 39.63 -2.69
C LEU A 171 8.32 38.75 -2.12
N GLN A 172 7.25 39.35 -1.61
CA GLN A 172 6.08 38.62 -1.12
C GLN A 172 5.41 37.78 -2.22
N LYS A 173 5.26 38.33 -3.44
CA LYS A 173 4.74 37.57 -4.59
C LYS A 173 5.63 36.37 -4.94
N VAL A 174 6.94 36.58 -5.05
CA VAL A 174 7.91 35.51 -5.36
C VAL A 174 7.90 34.41 -4.30
N ILE A 175 7.78 34.76 -3.01
CA ILE A 175 7.64 33.77 -1.93
C ILE A 175 6.34 32.96 -2.09
N LEU A 176 5.21 33.61 -2.35
CA LEU A 176 3.92 32.94 -2.56
C LEU A 176 3.94 32.03 -3.80
N GLU A 177 4.50 32.49 -4.91
CA GLU A 177 4.67 31.71 -6.14
C GLU A 177 5.57 30.49 -5.92
N ARG A 178 6.69 30.66 -5.21
CA ARG A 178 7.58 29.55 -4.81
C ARG A 178 6.86 28.52 -3.94
N ASP A 179 6.12 28.99 -2.94
CA ASP A 179 5.45 28.11 -1.97
C ASP A 179 4.29 27.36 -2.62
N ASN A 180 3.54 28.00 -3.53
CA ASN A 180 2.53 27.36 -4.37
C ASN A 180 3.17 26.30 -5.29
N ALA A 181 4.24 26.64 -6.01
CA ALA A 181 4.94 25.69 -6.88
C ALA A 181 5.50 24.48 -6.10
N PHE A 182 6.04 24.71 -4.90
CA PHE A 182 6.51 23.65 -4.01
C PHE A 182 5.35 22.74 -3.54
N GLN A 183 4.19 23.31 -3.21
CA GLN A 183 2.99 22.52 -2.89
C GLN A 183 2.51 21.70 -4.09
N THR A 184 2.47 22.27 -5.29
CA THR A 184 2.10 21.55 -6.52
C THR A 184 3.05 20.39 -6.82
N ILE A 185 4.37 20.61 -6.73
CA ILE A 185 5.38 19.55 -6.92
C ILE A 185 5.20 18.44 -5.86
N LYS A 186 4.95 18.81 -4.60
CA LYS A 186 4.70 17.84 -3.52
C LYS A 186 3.43 17.02 -3.78
N GLN A 187 2.33 17.65 -4.23
CA GLN A 187 1.09 16.96 -4.58
C GLN A 187 1.28 16.03 -5.78
N GLN A 188 1.94 16.48 -6.85
CA GLN A 188 2.27 15.66 -8.02
C GLN A 188 3.13 14.45 -7.65
N LYS A 189 4.11 14.62 -6.74
CA LYS A 189 4.93 13.52 -6.24
C LYS A 189 4.09 12.47 -5.51
N ILE A 190 3.22 12.89 -4.58
CA ILE A 190 2.31 11.98 -3.85
C ILE A 190 1.35 11.27 -4.81
N GLN A 191 0.79 11.99 -5.79
CA GLN A 191 -0.10 11.41 -6.80
C GLN A 191 0.63 10.36 -7.65
N LYS A 192 1.88 10.64 -8.05
CA LYS A 192 2.71 9.69 -8.80
C LYS A 192 3.05 8.45 -7.95
N GLU A 193 3.48 8.62 -6.70
CA GLU A 193 3.76 7.50 -5.78
C GLU A 193 2.51 6.62 -5.58
N SER A 194 1.32 7.23 -5.49
CA SER A 194 0.04 6.50 -5.44
C SER A 194 -0.30 5.77 -6.75
N GLN A 195 0.02 6.34 -7.91
CA GLN A 195 -0.18 5.70 -9.22
C GLN A 195 0.80 4.54 -9.42
N ASP A 196 2.07 4.73 -9.08
CA ASP A 196 3.11 3.69 -9.15
C ASP A 196 2.74 2.51 -8.23
N ALA A 197 2.25 2.77 -7.01
CA ALA A 197 1.76 1.74 -6.09
C ALA A 197 0.55 0.97 -6.65
N MET A 198 -0.46 1.67 -7.18
CA MET A 198 -1.63 1.05 -7.82
C MET A 198 -1.22 0.23 -9.06
N GLN A 199 -0.23 0.69 -9.83
CA GLN A 199 0.25 -0.03 -11.01
C GLN A 199 0.99 -1.31 -10.64
N ILE A 200 1.73 -1.33 -9.52
CA ILE A 200 2.33 -2.55 -8.94
C ILE A 200 1.23 -3.53 -8.52
N GLU A 201 0.21 -3.06 -7.80
CA GLU A 201 -0.93 -3.90 -7.38
C GLU A 201 -1.68 -4.52 -8.58
N ILE A 202 -1.97 -3.73 -9.61
CA ILE A 202 -2.58 -4.22 -10.86
C ILE A 202 -1.70 -5.29 -11.54
N ASN A 203 -0.37 -5.12 -11.53
CA ASN A 203 0.54 -6.10 -12.12
C ASN A 203 0.57 -7.40 -11.30
N ASN A 204 0.64 -7.32 -9.97
CA ASN A 204 0.58 -8.48 -9.08
C ASN A 204 -0.73 -9.27 -9.28
N LEU A 205 -1.88 -8.58 -9.31
CA LEU A 205 -3.19 -9.20 -9.56
C LEU A 205 -3.29 -9.85 -10.94
N ARG A 206 -2.62 -9.29 -11.97
CA ARG A 206 -2.54 -9.91 -13.30
C ARG A 206 -1.69 -11.20 -13.30
N GLU A 207 -0.58 -11.20 -12.58
CA GLU A 207 0.26 -12.40 -12.44
C GLU A 207 -0.45 -13.49 -11.64
N GLU A 208 -1.11 -13.15 -10.54
CA GLU A 208 -1.95 -14.07 -9.78
C GLU A 208 -3.10 -14.64 -10.63
N ASN A 209 -3.83 -13.80 -11.38
CA ASN A 209 -4.90 -14.27 -12.26
C ASN A 209 -4.37 -15.20 -13.37
N LYS A 210 -3.16 -14.96 -13.87
CA LYS A 210 -2.47 -15.86 -14.83
C LYS A 210 -2.11 -17.19 -14.19
N ALA A 211 -1.58 -17.20 -12.97
CA ALA A 211 -1.28 -18.42 -12.23
C ALA A 211 -2.54 -19.24 -11.91
N LEU A 212 -3.62 -18.58 -11.47
CA LEU A 212 -4.92 -19.20 -11.22
C LEU A 212 -5.54 -19.81 -12.50
N ARG A 213 -5.39 -19.16 -13.67
CA ARG A 213 -5.81 -19.73 -14.96
C ARG A 213 -5.03 -21.01 -15.29
N GLN A 214 -3.71 -21.02 -15.10
CA GLN A 214 -2.88 -22.21 -15.32
C GLN A 214 -3.22 -23.35 -14.34
N GLN A 215 -3.52 -23.04 -13.08
CA GLN A 215 -4.04 -24.02 -12.12
C GLN A 215 -5.42 -24.56 -12.53
N PHE A 216 -6.31 -23.70 -13.03
CA PHE A 216 -7.61 -24.13 -13.54
C PHE A 216 -7.49 -25.02 -14.79
N GLU A 217 -6.63 -24.64 -15.75
CA GLU A 217 -6.34 -25.44 -16.94
C GLU A 217 -5.79 -26.82 -16.58
N THR A 218 -4.78 -26.90 -15.70
CA THR A 218 -4.20 -28.18 -15.25
C THR A 218 -5.19 -29.04 -14.46
N LEU A 219 -6.00 -28.45 -13.58
CA LEU A 219 -7.08 -29.17 -12.88
C LEU A 219 -8.18 -29.65 -13.85
N SER A 220 -8.51 -28.87 -14.88
CA SER A 220 -9.50 -29.26 -15.88
C SER A 220 -9.01 -30.43 -16.73
N ALA A 221 -7.74 -30.44 -17.14
CA ALA A 221 -7.11 -31.55 -17.85
C ALA A 221 -7.06 -32.82 -16.96
N SER A 222 -6.63 -32.67 -15.71
CA SER A 222 -6.64 -33.76 -14.72
C SER A 222 -8.04 -34.35 -14.56
N LYS A 223 -9.07 -33.50 -14.39
CA LYS A 223 -10.47 -33.92 -14.33
C LYS A 223 -10.89 -34.72 -15.57
N THR A 224 -10.58 -34.24 -16.79
CA THR A 224 -10.94 -35.00 -18.01
C THR A 224 -10.24 -36.36 -18.07
N THR A 225 -8.97 -36.47 -17.65
CA THR A 225 -8.28 -37.76 -17.60
C THR A 225 -8.88 -38.70 -16.55
N LEU A 226 -9.35 -38.17 -15.43
CA LEU A 226 -10.05 -38.93 -14.39
C LEU A 226 -11.38 -39.47 -14.94
N GLU A 227 -12.21 -38.62 -15.56
CA GLU A 227 -13.50 -38.99 -16.17
C GLU A 227 -13.32 -40.07 -17.25
N GLU A 228 -12.26 -39.99 -18.07
CA GLU A 228 -11.92 -41.05 -19.02
C GLU A 228 -11.56 -42.38 -18.35
N SER A 229 -10.76 -42.34 -17.28
CA SER A 229 -10.36 -43.55 -16.53
C SER A 229 -11.56 -44.20 -15.81
N GLU A 230 -12.44 -43.39 -15.22
CA GLU A 230 -13.69 -43.83 -14.61
C GLU A 230 -14.60 -44.49 -15.65
N LYS A 231 -14.71 -43.90 -16.86
CA LYS A 231 -15.46 -44.49 -17.98
C LYS A 231 -14.86 -45.85 -18.39
N LYS A 232 -13.53 -45.95 -18.54
CA LYS A 232 -12.82 -47.19 -18.89
C LYS A 232 -13.09 -48.28 -17.83
N LEU A 233 -12.94 -47.96 -16.55
CA LEU A 233 -13.20 -48.89 -15.43
C LEU A 233 -14.68 -49.31 -15.38
N ARG A 234 -15.62 -48.39 -15.63
CA ARG A 234 -17.06 -48.70 -15.68
C ARG A 234 -17.41 -49.63 -16.86
N GLU A 235 -16.76 -49.48 -18.01
CA GLU A 235 -16.91 -50.40 -19.14
C GLU A 235 -16.28 -51.77 -18.86
N GLU A 236 -15.10 -51.80 -18.24
CA GLU A 236 -14.43 -53.05 -17.85
C GLU A 236 -15.25 -53.83 -16.81
N ASN A 237 -15.78 -53.15 -15.79
CA ASN A 237 -16.63 -53.79 -14.79
C ASN A 237 -17.89 -54.41 -15.41
N LYS A 238 -18.56 -53.73 -16.36
CA LYS A 238 -19.69 -54.30 -17.12
C LYS A 238 -19.29 -55.53 -17.94
N ARG A 239 -18.09 -55.54 -18.53
CA ARG A 239 -17.54 -56.73 -19.23
C ARG A 239 -17.32 -57.88 -18.24
N ASN A 240 -16.73 -57.59 -17.08
CA ASN A 240 -16.48 -58.59 -16.04
C ASN A 240 -17.77 -59.17 -15.46
N GLU A 241 -18.78 -58.33 -15.17
CA GLU A 241 -20.12 -58.75 -14.76
C GLU A 241 -20.77 -59.68 -15.79
N SER A 242 -20.75 -59.31 -17.08
CA SER A 242 -21.33 -60.15 -18.14
C SER A 242 -20.57 -61.47 -18.35
N GLN A 243 -19.23 -61.47 -18.23
CA GLN A 243 -18.43 -62.69 -18.24
C GLN A 243 -18.74 -63.59 -17.03
N PHE A 244 -18.91 -63.01 -15.84
CA PHE A 244 -19.21 -63.74 -14.62
C PHE A 244 -20.61 -64.37 -14.67
N LEU A 245 -21.62 -63.62 -15.14
CA LEU A 245 -22.97 -64.14 -15.37
C LEU A 245 -23.00 -65.26 -16.42
N ASN A 246 -22.19 -65.16 -17.48
CA ASN A 246 -22.07 -66.23 -18.46
C ASN A 246 -21.40 -67.48 -17.87
N LYS A 247 -20.34 -67.32 -17.05
CA LYS A 247 -19.70 -68.42 -16.32
C LYS A 247 -20.65 -69.12 -15.34
N ILE A 248 -21.48 -68.36 -14.63
CA ILE A 248 -22.54 -68.92 -13.76
C ILE A 248 -23.47 -69.78 -14.60
N ARG A 249 -24.03 -69.26 -15.69
CA ARG A 249 -24.96 -70.01 -16.57
C ARG A 249 -24.35 -71.29 -17.14
N THR A 250 -23.08 -71.26 -17.55
CA THR A 250 -22.40 -72.49 -18.02
C THR A 250 -22.27 -73.50 -16.90
N LEU A 251 -21.82 -73.09 -15.70
CA LEU A 251 -21.70 -73.98 -14.55
C LEU A 251 -23.06 -74.53 -14.08
N GLU A 252 -24.12 -73.73 -14.10
CA GLU A 252 -25.50 -74.17 -13.84
C GLU A 252 -25.94 -75.22 -14.87
N SER A 253 -25.63 -75.02 -16.15
CA SER A 253 -25.98 -75.99 -17.20
C SER A 253 -25.19 -77.31 -17.09
N GLU A 254 -23.90 -77.24 -16.73
CA GLU A 254 -23.04 -78.40 -16.47
C GLU A 254 -23.48 -79.18 -15.22
N LEU A 255 -23.88 -78.47 -14.16
CA LEU A 255 -24.45 -79.07 -12.94
C LEU A 255 -25.76 -79.80 -13.26
N MET A 256 -26.67 -79.17 -14.00
CA MET A 256 -27.93 -79.81 -14.39
C MET A 256 -27.71 -81.03 -15.30
N HIS A 257 -26.72 -80.97 -16.20
CA HIS A 257 -26.35 -82.10 -17.06
C HIS A 257 -25.77 -83.28 -16.25
N THR A 258 -24.76 -83.01 -15.42
CA THR A 258 -24.14 -84.04 -14.57
C THR A 258 -25.11 -84.63 -13.54
N GLN A 259 -26.06 -83.83 -13.03
CA GLN A 259 -27.15 -84.33 -12.17
C GLN A 259 -28.10 -85.27 -12.94
N ALA A 260 -28.42 -84.98 -14.20
CA ALA A 260 -29.23 -85.86 -15.04
C ALA A 260 -28.48 -87.17 -15.38
N GLU A 261 -27.18 -87.10 -15.67
CA GLU A 261 -26.33 -88.29 -15.88
C GLU A 261 -26.25 -89.16 -14.61
N LEU A 262 -26.06 -88.55 -13.43
CA LEU A 262 -26.08 -89.27 -12.15
C LEU A 262 -27.42 -89.97 -11.89
N GLN A 263 -28.54 -89.34 -12.22
CA GLN A 263 -29.86 -89.97 -12.10
C GLN A 263 -30.00 -91.16 -13.05
N LYS A 264 -29.51 -91.04 -14.29
CA LYS A 264 -29.48 -92.15 -15.25
C LYS A 264 -28.62 -93.31 -14.74
N VAL A 265 -27.37 -93.07 -14.37
CA VAL A 265 -26.46 -94.11 -13.84
C VAL A 265 -27.02 -94.76 -12.58
N LYS A 266 -27.65 -93.99 -11.68
CA LYS A 266 -28.32 -94.52 -10.48
C LYS A 266 -29.49 -95.45 -10.84
N LYS A 267 -30.27 -95.12 -11.88
CA LYS A 267 -31.34 -95.98 -12.39
C LYS A 267 -30.75 -97.26 -13.00
N ASP A 268 -29.78 -97.13 -13.90
CA ASP A 268 -29.12 -98.25 -14.57
C ASP A 268 -28.48 -99.21 -13.54
N LEU A 269 -27.89 -98.68 -12.46
CA LEU A 269 -27.38 -99.47 -11.33
C LEU A 269 -28.49 -100.19 -10.55
N SER A 270 -29.62 -99.53 -10.29
CA SER A 270 -30.76 -100.14 -9.59
C SER A 270 -31.41 -101.25 -10.43
N ASP A 271 -31.51 -101.06 -11.74
CA ASP A 271 -32.06 -102.08 -12.64
C ASP A 271 -31.07 -103.24 -12.81
N ALA A 272 -29.77 -102.98 -12.92
CA ALA A 272 -28.72 -104.00 -12.86
C ALA A 272 -28.80 -104.81 -11.54
N GLN A 273 -28.91 -104.14 -10.39
CA GLN A 273 -29.03 -104.80 -9.09
C GLN A 273 -30.24 -105.77 -9.03
N LYS A 274 -31.42 -105.34 -9.51
CA LYS A 274 -32.60 -106.21 -9.61
C LYS A 274 -32.35 -107.41 -10.53
N THR A 275 -31.66 -107.22 -11.66
CA THR A 275 -31.31 -108.35 -12.55
C THR A 275 -30.34 -109.33 -11.88
N THR A 276 -29.36 -108.84 -11.09
CA THR A 276 -28.47 -109.72 -10.33
C THR A 276 -29.22 -110.48 -9.23
N GLU A 277 -30.09 -109.82 -8.46
CA GLU A 277 -30.92 -110.46 -7.43
C GLU A 277 -31.85 -111.53 -8.02
N ALA A 278 -32.50 -111.23 -9.16
CA ALA A 278 -33.31 -112.20 -9.88
C ALA A 278 -32.50 -113.40 -10.42
N SER A 279 -31.28 -113.14 -10.94
CA SER A 279 -30.38 -114.19 -11.41
C SER A 279 -29.86 -115.07 -10.26
N GLU A 280 -29.59 -114.48 -9.10
CA GLU A 280 -29.14 -115.20 -7.91
C GLU A 280 -30.24 -116.08 -7.34
N ALA A 281 -31.48 -115.57 -7.27
CA ALA A 281 -32.65 -116.37 -6.90
C ALA A 281 -32.84 -117.57 -7.84
N LEU A 282 -32.68 -117.39 -9.15
CA LEU A 282 -32.73 -118.49 -10.12
C LEU A 282 -31.58 -119.49 -9.92
N ILE A 283 -30.35 -119.02 -9.68
CA ILE A 283 -29.20 -119.88 -9.38
C ILE A 283 -29.45 -120.70 -8.09
N GLN A 284 -30.04 -120.11 -7.06
CA GLN A 284 -30.43 -120.82 -5.84
C GLN A 284 -31.48 -121.90 -6.12
N GLN A 285 -32.52 -121.60 -6.91
CA GLN A 285 -33.52 -122.59 -7.34
C GLN A 285 -32.90 -123.74 -8.17
N VAL A 286 -31.99 -123.44 -9.09
CA VAL A 286 -31.26 -124.45 -9.88
C VAL A 286 -30.35 -125.31 -8.99
N ARG A 287 -29.63 -124.73 -8.02
CA ARG A 287 -28.83 -125.48 -7.04
C ARG A 287 -29.69 -126.45 -6.22
N LEU A 288 -30.84 -126.00 -5.73
CA LEU A 288 -31.81 -126.84 -5.01
C LEU A 288 -32.34 -127.96 -5.91
N PHE A 289 -32.68 -127.66 -7.17
CA PHE A 289 -33.13 -128.66 -8.13
C PHE A 289 -32.07 -129.74 -8.40
N VAL A 290 -30.81 -129.36 -8.61
CA VAL A 290 -29.71 -130.33 -8.78
C VAL A 290 -29.57 -131.21 -7.53
N GLN A 291 -29.65 -130.64 -6.32
CA GLN A 291 -29.64 -131.43 -5.08
C GLN A 291 -30.79 -132.43 -5.00
N MET A 292 -31.98 -132.11 -5.50
CA MET A 292 -33.10 -133.05 -5.56
C MET A 292 -32.87 -134.18 -6.59
N VAL A 293 -32.34 -133.87 -7.77
CA VAL A 293 -32.06 -134.87 -8.83
C VAL A 293 -30.87 -135.77 -8.48
N CYS A 294 -29.95 -135.31 -7.63
CA CYS A 294 -28.84 -136.10 -7.12
C CYS A 294 -29.16 -136.90 -5.84
N GLN A 295 -30.43 -137.06 -5.46
CA GLN A 295 -30.78 -137.88 -4.29
C GLN A 295 -30.46 -139.38 -4.52
N PRO A 296 -29.95 -140.10 -3.50
CA PRO A 296 -29.48 -141.48 -3.64
C PRO A 296 -30.59 -142.53 -3.81
N ASN A 297 -31.86 -142.11 -3.84
CA ASN A 297 -33.04 -142.98 -3.79
C ASN A 297 -33.74 -143.17 -5.14
N PHE A 298 -33.20 -142.65 -6.26
CA PHE A 298 -33.78 -142.91 -7.57
C PHE A 298 -33.57 -144.36 -8.01
N TYR A 299 -34.63 -144.98 -8.52
CA TYR A 299 -34.57 -146.35 -9.02
C TYR A 299 -33.85 -146.39 -10.37
N VAL A 300 -32.79 -147.17 -10.45
CA VAL A 300 -32.11 -147.45 -11.73
C VAL A 300 -32.72 -148.72 -12.32
N VAL A 301 -33.13 -148.67 -13.59
CA VAL A 301 -33.67 -149.80 -14.36
C VAL A 301 -32.78 -150.15 -15.55
N LYS A 302 -32.82 -151.41 -15.99
CA LYS A 302 -31.91 -151.91 -17.04
C LYS A 302 -32.17 -151.27 -18.40
N ASP A 303 -33.44 -151.23 -18.78
CA ASP A 303 -33.93 -150.84 -20.10
C ASP A 303 -35.44 -150.52 -20.05
N ARG A 304 -36.10 -150.51 -21.22
CA ARG A 304 -37.56 -150.28 -21.35
C ARG A 304 -38.44 -151.35 -20.68
N SER A 305 -37.89 -152.46 -20.19
CA SER A 305 -38.62 -153.46 -19.38
C SER A 305 -38.89 -153.02 -17.94
N LEU A 306 -38.31 -151.89 -17.50
CA LEU A 306 -38.41 -151.35 -16.14
C LEU A 306 -37.90 -152.29 -15.03
N GLN A 307 -37.15 -153.34 -15.37
CA GLN A 307 -36.53 -154.21 -14.37
C GLN A 307 -35.45 -153.47 -13.58
N PRO A 308 -35.41 -153.61 -12.24
CA PRO A 308 -34.38 -152.98 -11.42
C PRO A 308 -32.99 -153.49 -11.81
N VAL A 309 -31.98 -152.61 -11.81
CA VAL A 309 -30.60 -153.03 -12.00
C VAL A 309 -30.02 -153.57 -10.70
N ASP A 310 -29.22 -154.62 -10.81
CA ASP A 310 -28.46 -155.17 -9.68
C ASP A 310 -27.45 -154.13 -9.14
N LYS A 311 -27.32 -154.08 -7.81
CA LYS A 311 -26.48 -153.11 -7.10
C LYS A 311 -24.99 -153.43 -7.19
N ASN A 312 -24.63 -154.70 -7.43
CA ASN A 312 -23.24 -155.18 -7.36
C ASN A 312 -22.58 -155.37 -8.75
N ARG A 313 -23.02 -154.60 -9.77
CA ARG A 313 -22.49 -154.70 -11.13
C ARG A 313 -21.16 -153.94 -11.31
N PRO A 314 -20.27 -154.38 -12.22
CA PRO A 314 -18.99 -153.70 -12.46
C PRO A 314 -19.13 -152.34 -13.15
N ASP A 315 -20.10 -152.19 -14.06
CA ASP A 315 -20.26 -150.98 -14.89
C ASP A 315 -21.49 -150.14 -14.50
N PRO A 316 -21.40 -148.80 -14.47
CA PRO A 316 -22.51 -147.90 -14.14
C PRO A 316 -23.49 -147.73 -15.32
N THR A 317 -24.07 -148.83 -15.80
CA THR A 317 -25.07 -148.86 -16.89
C THR A 317 -26.50 -148.91 -16.36
N GLY A 318 -27.46 -148.36 -17.12
CA GLY A 318 -28.89 -148.34 -16.78
C GLY A 318 -29.52 -146.96 -16.87
N PHE A 319 -30.85 -146.92 -16.92
CA PHE A 319 -31.66 -145.70 -16.97
C PHE A 319 -32.14 -145.32 -15.57
N VAL A 320 -32.03 -144.04 -15.19
CA VAL A 320 -32.55 -143.53 -13.93
C VAL A 320 -34.02 -143.16 -14.09
N LEU A 321 -34.90 -143.76 -13.27
CA LEU A 321 -36.30 -143.36 -13.19
C LEU A 321 -36.43 -142.09 -12.36
N VAL A 322 -36.48 -140.94 -13.05
CA VAL A 322 -36.77 -139.64 -12.46
C VAL A 322 -38.29 -139.43 -12.44
N PRO A 323 -38.92 -139.10 -11.29
CA PRO A 323 -40.34 -138.78 -11.23
C PRO A 323 -40.71 -137.62 -12.14
N LEU A 324 -41.86 -137.73 -12.82
CA LEU A 324 -42.34 -136.71 -13.75
C LEU A 324 -42.47 -135.33 -13.09
N THR A 325 -42.84 -135.27 -11.80
CA THR A 325 -42.91 -134.03 -11.01
C THR A 325 -41.56 -133.31 -10.93
N VAL A 326 -40.46 -134.06 -10.78
CA VAL A 326 -39.10 -133.51 -10.74
C VAL A 326 -38.70 -133.02 -12.13
N LEU A 327 -38.97 -133.79 -13.19
CA LEU A 327 -38.69 -133.36 -14.57
C LEU A 327 -39.46 -132.08 -14.95
N LEU A 328 -40.75 -131.99 -14.60
CA LEU A 328 -41.56 -130.80 -14.81
C LEU A 328 -41.04 -129.60 -14.01
N GLN A 329 -40.58 -129.81 -12.77
CA GLN A 329 -39.98 -128.74 -11.97
C GLN A 329 -38.67 -128.23 -12.60
N GLY A 330 -37.80 -129.12 -13.09
CA GLY A 330 -36.61 -128.74 -13.85
C GLY A 330 -36.94 -127.93 -15.11
N TYR A 331 -37.98 -128.36 -15.85
CA TYR A 331 -38.49 -127.64 -17.01
C TYR A 331 -38.99 -126.22 -16.67
N THR A 332 -39.58 -126.01 -15.49
CA THR A 332 -39.98 -124.66 -15.03
C THR A 332 -38.82 -123.73 -14.65
N LEU A 333 -37.57 -124.21 -14.61
CA LEU A 333 -36.35 -123.41 -14.37
C LEU A 333 -35.63 -122.97 -15.66
N LEU A 334 -35.93 -123.61 -16.79
CA LEU A 334 -35.41 -123.20 -18.11
C LEU A 334 -35.90 -121.80 -18.50
N SER A 335 -35.17 -121.06 -19.34
CA SER A 335 -35.70 -119.81 -19.88
C SER A 335 -36.91 -120.06 -20.79
N PRO A 336 -37.80 -119.08 -21.02
CA PRO A 336 -38.94 -119.26 -21.93
C PRO A 336 -38.50 -119.71 -23.35
N SER A 337 -37.37 -119.20 -23.83
CA SER A 337 -36.77 -119.62 -25.11
C SER A 337 -36.31 -121.07 -25.08
N ASP A 338 -35.62 -121.50 -24.02
CA ASP A 338 -35.13 -122.89 -23.90
C ASP A 338 -36.28 -123.89 -23.75
N ARG A 339 -37.36 -123.50 -23.07
CA ARG A 339 -38.61 -124.29 -22.97
C ARG A 339 -39.23 -124.51 -24.34
N GLN A 340 -39.35 -123.45 -25.13
CA GLN A 340 -39.91 -123.49 -26.47
C GLN A 340 -39.03 -124.36 -27.40
N ASN A 341 -37.72 -124.14 -27.39
CA ASN A 341 -36.75 -124.96 -28.12
C ASN A 341 -36.85 -126.46 -27.73
N LEU A 342 -37.06 -126.77 -26.44
CA LEU A 342 -37.22 -128.15 -25.97
C LEU A 342 -38.52 -128.79 -26.50
N ILE A 343 -39.64 -128.06 -26.49
CA ILE A 343 -40.90 -128.51 -27.08
C ILE A 343 -40.70 -128.81 -28.57
N GLU A 344 -40.08 -127.90 -29.31
CA GLU A 344 -39.84 -128.02 -30.75
C GLU A 344 -38.93 -129.22 -31.07
N CYS A 345 -37.88 -129.45 -30.28
CA CYS A 345 -37.03 -130.65 -30.39
C CYS A 345 -37.81 -131.96 -30.20
N TYR A 346 -38.76 -132.02 -29.26
CA TYR A 346 -39.60 -133.21 -29.07
C TYR A 346 -40.68 -133.36 -30.15
N GLN A 347 -41.23 -132.26 -30.67
CA GLN A 347 -42.18 -132.27 -31.79
C GLN A 347 -41.52 -132.72 -33.10
N ALA A 348 -40.23 -132.44 -33.30
CA ALA A 348 -39.47 -132.91 -34.46
C ALA A 348 -38.98 -134.37 -34.37
N GLN A 349 -39.19 -135.04 -33.21
CA GLN A 349 -38.79 -136.43 -32.95
C GLN A 349 -39.99 -137.39 -32.80
N LEU A 350 -41.22 -136.88 -32.97
CA LEU A 350 -42.48 -137.61 -33.02
C LEU A 350 -42.98 -137.75 -34.46
#